data_AF-A0A949L3V0-F1
#
_entry.id   AF-A0A949L3V0-F1
#
_cell.length_a   1.000
_cell.length_b   1.000
_cell.length_c   1.000
_cell.angle_alpha   90.00
_cell.angle_beta   90.00
_cell.angle_gamma   90.00
#
_symmetry.space_group_name_H-M   'P 1'
#
loop_
_entity.id
_entity.type
_entity.pdbx_description
1 polymer ?
#
loop_
_entity_poly.entity_id
_entity_poly.type
_entity_poly.pdbx_seq_one_letter_code
_entity_poly.pdbx_strand_id
1 'polypeptide(L)'
;MTVKIIAVLIAGVLTGFFLLEPSFYPTTGTLLDIGLCLLLFFVGIDIGNNKKTFQHLKQLGFKIILVPVSAAIGGIIGGMIIAAILSMPVFEGAAVAAGFG
;
A
#
# COMPACT_ATOMS: atom_id res chain seq x y z
N MET A 1 5.69 -18.93 1.17
CA MET A 1 5.70 -17.46 1.40
C MET A 1 4.40 -17.00 2.05
N THR A 2 3.23 -17.37 1.53
CA THR A 2 1.91 -16.96 2.03
C THR A 2 1.68 -17.22 3.52
N VAL A 3 2.03 -18.42 4.02
CA VAL A 3 1.86 -18.76 5.46
C VAL A 3 2.68 -17.86 6.38
N LYS A 4 3.90 -17.47 5.95
CA LYS A 4 4.76 -16.58 6.73
C LYS A 4 4.17 -15.17 6.84
N ILE A 5 3.60 -14.67 5.73
CA ILE A 5 2.94 -13.35 5.70
C ILE A 5 1.75 -13.33 6.65
N ILE A 6 0.90 -14.37 6.59
CA ILE A 6 -0.27 -14.50 7.45
C ILE A 6 0.15 -14.60 8.93
N ALA A 7 1.18 -15.39 9.24
CA ALA A 7 1.67 -15.54 10.61
C ALA A 7 2.19 -14.22 11.21
N VAL A 8 2.98 -13.45 10.45
CA VAL A 8 3.48 -12.13 10.88
C VAL A 8 2.34 -11.12 11.02
N LEU A 9 1.34 -11.16 10.13
CA LEU A 9 0.15 -10.31 10.24
C LEU A 9 -0.61 -10.59 11.53
N ILE A 10 -0.90 -11.86 11.83
CA ILE A 10 -1.61 -12.26 13.06
C ILE A 10 -0.79 -11.86 14.29
N ALA A 11 0.52 -12.10 14.28
CA ALA A 11 1.41 -11.69 15.37
C ALA A 11 1.36 -10.16 15.59
N GLY A 12 1.41 -9.37 14.52
CA GLY A 12 1.31 -7.91 14.56
C GLY A 12 0.00 -7.43 15.18
N VAL A 13 -1.13 -7.99 14.75
CA VAL A 13 -2.47 -7.68 15.30
C VAL A 13 -2.55 -8.03 16.79
N LEU A 14 -2.05 -9.20 17.19
CA LEU A 14 -2.04 -9.61 18.60
C LEU A 14 -1.16 -8.69 19.46
N THR A 15 0.03 -8.34 18.97
CA THR A 15 0.91 -7.40 19.68
C THR A 15 0.30 -5.99 19.77
N GLY A 16 -0.40 -5.54 18.72
CA GLY A 16 -1.12 -4.27 18.73
C GLY A 16 -2.26 -4.24 19.75
N PHE A 17 -2.98 -5.35 19.91
CA PHE A 17 -4.09 -5.45 20.86
C PHE A 17 -3.63 -5.59 22.32
N PHE A 18 -2.54 -6.32 22.59
CA PHE A 18 -2.10 -6.62 23.96
C PHE A 18 -1.04 -5.66 24.53
N LEU A 19 -0.19 -5.04 23.70
CA LEU A 19 1.01 -4.34 24.19
C LEU A 19 1.04 -2.83 23.92
N LEU A 20 0.21 -2.27 23.02
CA LEU A 20 0.31 -0.85 22.67
C LEU A 20 -0.58 0.04 23.55
N GLU A 21 0.05 0.88 24.36
CA GLU A 21 -0.61 2.01 25.04
C GLU A 21 -0.99 3.14 24.04
N PRO A 22 -2.04 3.95 24.34
CA PRO A 22 -2.52 5.04 23.47
C PRO A 22 -1.47 6.09 23.07
N SER A 23 -0.35 6.14 23.79
CA SER A 23 0.78 7.06 23.58
C SER A 23 1.64 6.72 22.34
N PHE A 24 1.60 5.49 21.83
CA PHE A 24 2.44 5.04 20.70
C PHE A 24 1.78 5.20 19.31
N TYR A 25 0.50 5.56 19.25
CA TYR A 25 -0.22 5.82 18.00
C TYR A 25 0.44 6.88 17.10
N PRO A 26 0.87 8.06 17.59
CA PRO A 26 1.49 9.07 16.73
C PRO A 26 2.82 8.61 16.11
N THR A 27 3.60 7.78 16.81
CA THR A 27 4.89 7.25 16.29
C THR A 27 4.69 6.17 15.23
N THR A 28 3.54 5.49 15.23
CA THR A 28 3.23 4.42 14.26
C THR A 28 3.18 4.96 12.83
N GLY A 29 2.65 6.16 12.63
CA GLY A 29 2.65 6.84 11.32
C GLY A 29 4.06 7.04 10.78
N THR A 30 4.96 7.64 11.57
CA THR A 30 6.36 7.84 11.17
C THR A 30 7.08 6.52 10.90
N LEU A 31 6.79 5.47 11.68
CA LEU A 31 7.38 4.15 11.47
C LEU A 31 6.91 3.51 10.15
N LEU A 32 5.63 3.66 9.81
CA LEU A 32 5.07 3.23 8.53
C LEU A 32 5.72 3.98 7.36
N ASP A 33 5.87 5.30 7.46
CA ASP A 33 6.52 6.11 6.43
C ASP A 33 7.97 5.69 6.19
N ILE A 34 8.73 5.45 7.26
CA ILE A 34 10.10 4.93 7.17
C ILE A 34 10.09 3.55 6.52
N GLY A 35 9.17 2.67 6.93
CA GLY A 35 9.03 1.32 6.37
C GLY A 35 8.73 1.35 4.86
N LEU A 36 7.80 2.20 4.43
CA LEU A 36 7.45 2.40 3.02
C LEU A 36 8.63 2.96 2.23
N CYS A 37 9.34 3.97 2.75
CA CYS A 37 10.55 4.50 2.13
C CYS A 37 11.61 3.41 1.91
N LEU A 38 11.82 2.58 2.93
CA LEU A 38 12.80 1.49 2.91
C LEU A 38 12.37 0.41 1.90
N LEU A 39 11.07 0.09 1.84
CA LEU A 39 10.50 -0.82 0.84
C LEU A 39 10.72 -0.30 -0.58
N LEU A 40 10.39 0.97 -0.84
CA LEU A 40 10.59 1.60 -2.14
C LEU A 40 12.06 1.63 -2.56
N PHE A 41 12.98 1.87 -1.61
CA PHE A 41 14.41 1.80 -1.85
C PHE A 41 14.84 0.40 -2.30
N PHE A 42 14.41 -0.66 -1.59
CA PHE A 42 14.73 -2.03 -1.97
C PHE A 42 14.10 -2.44 -3.30
N VAL A 43 12.85 -2.03 -3.57
CA VAL A 43 12.22 -2.23 -4.88
C VAL A 43 13.03 -1.56 -5.98
N GLY A 44 13.55 -0.35 -5.74
CA GLY A 44 14.44 0.34 -6.67
C GLY A 44 15.73 -0.44 -6.95
N ILE A 45 16.35 -1.00 -5.89
CA ILE A 45 17.55 -1.86 -6.03
C ILE A 45 17.22 -3.12 -6.82
N ASP A 46 16.11 -3.80 -6.52
CA ASP A 46 15.70 -5.03 -7.21
C ASP A 46 15.48 -4.81 -8.71
N ILE A 47 14.76 -3.73 -9.06
CA ILE A 47 14.56 -3.32 -10.45
C ILE A 47 15.88 -3.00 -11.14
N GLY A 48 16.79 -2.27 -10.48
CA GLY A 48 18.09 -1.90 -11.03
C GLY A 48 19.02 -3.11 -11.23
N ASN A 49 18.97 -4.09 -10.33
CA ASN A 49 19.74 -5.32 -10.42
C ASN A 49 19.20 -6.25 -11.52
N ASN A 50 17.88 -6.26 -11.73
CA ASN A 50 17.24 -7.06 -12.77
C ASN A 50 17.23 -6.35 -14.13
N LYS A 51 18.32 -6.53 -14.89
CA LYS A 51 18.50 -5.94 -16.23
C LYS A 51 17.35 -6.24 -17.20
N LYS A 52 16.70 -7.41 -17.10
CA LYS A 52 15.55 -7.76 -17.96
C LYS A 52 14.34 -6.90 -17.64
N THR A 53 13.99 -6.78 -16.36
CA THR A 53 12.91 -5.90 -15.89
C THR A 53 13.21 -4.45 -16.28
N PHE A 54 14.42 -3.96 -16.01
CA PHE A 54 14.82 -2.59 -16.37
C PHE A 54 14.72 -2.30 -17.88
N GLN A 55 15.16 -3.22 -18.73
CA GLN A 55 15.02 -3.09 -20.19
C GLN A 55 13.55 -3.08 -20.62
N HIS A 56 12.70 -3.91 -20.00
CA HIS A 56 11.27 -3.95 -20.29
C HIS A 56 10.58 -2.63 -19.90
N LEU A 57 10.90 -2.07 -18.72
CA LEU A 57 10.43 -0.75 -18.29
C LEU A 57 10.84 0.33 -19.30
N LYS A 58 12.08 0.28 -19.79
CA LYS A 58 12.59 1.21 -20.80
C LYS A 58 11.89 1.08 -22.16
N GLN A 59 11.55 -0.15 -22.58
CA GLN A 59 10.78 -0.41 -23.80
C GLN A 59 9.34 0.11 -23.71
N LEU A 60 8.71 -0.02 -22.54
CA LEU A 60 7.38 0.52 -22.26
C LEU A 60 7.38 2.06 -22.27
N GLY A 61 8.51 2.68 -21.92
CA GLY A 61 8.68 4.15 -21.96
C GLY A 61 7.59 4.87 -21.17
N PHE A 62 7.05 5.96 -21.71
CA PHE A 62 6.00 6.75 -21.04
C PHE A 62 4.71 5.96 -20.77
N LYS A 63 4.46 4.86 -21.50
CA LYS A 63 3.26 4.03 -21.33
C LYS A 63 3.23 3.32 -19.98
N ILE A 64 4.37 3.20 -19.29
CA ILE A 64 4.40 2.57 -17.97
C ILE A 64 3.57 3.32 -16.92
N ILE A 65 3.44 4.64 -17.07
CA ILE A 65 2.69 5.49 -16.13
C ILE A 65 1.19 5.14 -16.16
N LEU A 66 0.68 4.56 -17.25
CA LEU A 66 -0.71 4.09 -17.30
C LEU A 66 -1.00 3.00 -16.25
N VAL A 67 -0.02 2.19 -15.87
CA VAL A 67 -0.22 1.10 -14.90
C VAL A 67 -0.60 1.67 -13.52
N PRO A 68 0.21 2.53 -12.86
CA PRO A 68 -0.19 3.12 -11.59
C PRO A 68 -1.41 4.04 -11.71
N VAL A 69 -1.58 4.77 -12.82
CA VAL A 69 -2.76 5.65 -13.00
C VAL A 69 -4.05 4.83 -13.08
N SER A 70 -4.07 3.77 -13.89
CA SER A 70 -5.24 2.90 -13.99
C SER A 70 -5.53 2.15 -12.68
N ALA A 71 -4.49 1.72 -11.97
CA ALA A 71 -4.64 1.11 -10.65
C ALA A 71 -5.21 2.09 -9.61
N ALA A 72 -4.74 3.34 -9.60
CA ALA A 72 -5.25 4.39 -8.70
C ALA A 72 -6.73 4.71 -8.99
N ILE A 73 -7.08 4.90 -10.26
CA ILE A 73 -8.47 5.15 -10.67
C ILE A 73 -9.36 3.96 -10.31
N GLY A 74 -8.91 2.73 -10.61
CA GLY A 74 -9.64 1.51 -10.28
C GLY A 74 -9.83 1.33 -8.77
N GLY A 75 -8.82 1.63 -7.97
CA GLY A 75 -8.88 1.59 -6.51
C GLY A 75 -9.89 2.59 -5.93
N ILE A 76 -9.86 3.84 -6.38
CA ILE A 76 -10.80 4.89 -5.94
C ILE A 76 -12.23 4.52 -6.31
N ILE A 77 -12.47 4.11 -7.56
CA ILE A 77 -13.81 3.67 -8.01
C ILE A 77 -14.27 2.45 -7.20
N GLY A 78 -13.37 1.49 -6.94
CA GLY A 78 -13.66 0.34 -6.08
C GLY A 78 -14.05 0.74 -4.66
N GLY A 79 -13.32 1.68 -4.05
CA GLY A 79 -13.64 2.25 -2.74
C GLY A 79 -15.01 2.94 -2.71
N MET A 80 -15.33 3.71 -3.76
CA MET A 80 -16.63 4.36 -3.89
C MET A 80 -17.78 3.36 -4.03
N ILE A 81 -17.60 2.29 -4.83
CA ILE A 81 -18.61 1.24 -5.01
C ILE A 81 -18.85 0.51 -3.68
N ILE A 82 -17.78 0.13 -2.98
CA ILE A 82 -17.88 -0.56 -1.69
C ILE A 82 -18.56 0.34 -0.66
N ALA A 83 -18.18 1.62 -0.55
CA ALA A 83 -18.83 2.56 0.35
C ALA A 83 -20.33 2.71 0.05
N ALA A 84 -20.73 2.76 -1.23
CA ALA A 84 -22.13 2.79 -1.62
C ALA A 84 -22.89 1.52 -1.20
N ILE A 85 -22.28 0.34 -1.32
CA ILE A 85 -22.86 -0.94 -0.85
C ILE A 85 -23.02 -0.95 0.68
N LEU A 86 -22.04 -0.40 1.41
CA LEU A 86 -22.05 -0.30 2.86
C LEU A 86 -22.88 0.88 3.40
N SER A 87 -23.56 1.65 2.54
CA SER A 87 -24.31 2.87 2.91
C SER A 87 -23.47 3.93 3.64
N MET A 88 -22.17 3.98 3.36
CA MET A 88 -21.24 4.99 3.86
C MET A 88 -21.08 6.13 2.84
N PRO A 89 -20.68 7.34 3.27
CA PRO A 89 -20.38 8.43 2.34
C PRO A 89 -19.34 8.01 1.29
N VAL A 90 -19.68 8.16 0.01
CA VAL A 90 -18.79 7.77 -1.11
C VAL A 90 -17.43 8.49 -1.07
N PHE A 91 -17.39 9.70 -0.50
CA PHE A 91 -16.16 10.46 -0.31
C PHE A 91 -15.24 9.85 0.75
N GLU A 92 -15.78 9.22 1.80
CA GLU A 92 -14.98 8.50 2.79
C GLU A 92 -14.37 7.24 2.16
N GLY A 93 -15.17 6.48 1.40
CA GLY A 93 -14.67 5.34 0.64
C GLY A 93 -13.56 5.71 -0.35
N ALA A 94 -13.69 6.84 -1.03
CA ALA A 94 -12.66 7.37 -1.91
C ALA A 94 -11.41 7.82 -1.14
N ALA A 95 -11.56 8.47 0.00
CA ALA A 95 -10.45 8.93 0.83
C ALA A 95 -9.63 7.76 1.38
N VAL A 96 -10.29 6.73 1.93
CA VAL A 96 -9.63 5.51 2.41
C VAL A 96 -8.91 4.79 1.27
N ALA A 97 -9.56 4.63 0.11
CA ALA A 97 -8.95 3.99 -1.05
C ALA A 97 -7.76 4.78 -1.65
N ALA A 98 -7.77 6.10 -1.51
CA ALA A 98 -6.68 6.97 -1.92
C ALA A 98 -5.55 7.07 -0.87
N GLY A 99 -5.73 6.49 0.32
CA GLY A 99 -4.74 6.54 1.42
C GLY A 99 -4.77 7.85 2.23
N PHE A 100 -5.86 8.60 2.18
CA PHE A 100 -6.08 9.85 2.92
C PHE A 100 -7.10 9.72 4.08
N GLY A 101 -7.56 8.50 4.38
CA GLY A 101 -8.53 8.20 5.45
C GLY A 101 -7.89 7.72 6.75
#